data_AF-A0A7S2BAI6-F1
#
_entry.id   AF-A0A7S2BAI6-F1
#
_cell.length_a   1.000
_cell.length_b   1.000
_cell.length_c   1.000
_cell.angle_alpha   90.00
_cell.angle_beta   90.00
_cell.angle_gamma   90.00
#
_symmetry.space_group_name_H-M   'P 1'
#
loop_
_entity.id
_entity.type
_entity.pdbx_description
1 polymer ?
#
loop_
_entity_poly.entity_id
_entity_poly.type
_entity_poly.pdbx_seq_one_letter_code
_entity_poly.pdbx_strand_id
1 'polypeptide(L)'
;KVQGVNFEVPGSPTSKVGAGSKEVVRLDESFISNRQPIRITLEPAVQKGKKFGAEKRKVQEKVVSVDAYLAAVGRTPNTEGLGLGTIGVDCDEFGGVIVDSNQETSVPGIYGAGDVVGRPFLASTGVAQGAKAVKHMFSDDEEKRNMVDKSFDLAKDPFAFPVGVWTSPESAYYGLTIKQAQDRGYDGAEGLALYRECLRGCVFSPDGLLKLVFDKTTGVILGVHIVGDDACELIHYGMELVRGGRTMTDVTGNMYSAVTFHELYQIAARAGLDPQAARQRRREAGASWASLSKARRSAPPTSS
;
A
#
# COMPACT_ATOMS: atom_id res chain seq x y z
N LYS A 1 8.62 -22.30 2.90
CA LYS A 1 7.31 -22.07 3.56
C LYS A 1 7.15 -20.57 3.68
N VAL A 2 6.39 -19.93 2.77
CA VAL A 2 6.06 -18.51 2.89
C VAL A 2 4.92 -18.43 3.90
N GLN A 3 5.24 -18.11 5.15
CA GLN A 3 4.26 -17.78 6.18
C GLN A 3 4.09 -16.25 6.17
N GLY A 4 2.87 -15.79 5.88
CA GLY A 4 2.38 -14.43 6.15
C GLY A 4 3.31 -13.27 5.80
N VAL A 5 3.26 -12.81 4.55
CA VAL A 5 3.75 -11.47 4.23
C VAL A 5 2.67 -10.48 4.71
N ASN A 6 2.93 -9.86 5.86
CA ASN A 6 2.17 -8.70 6.31
C ASN A 6 2.69 -7.48 5.53
N PHE A 7 1.89 -6.95 4.63
CA PHE A 7 2.10 -5.62 4.07
C PHE A 7 1.64 -4.63 5.13
N GLU A 8 2.58 -4.00 5.84
CA GLU A 8 2.26 -2.85 6.69
C GLU A 8 2.11 -1.62 5.81
N VAL A 9 0.88 -1.07 5.78
CA VAL A 9 0.61 0.23 5.15
C VAL A 9 1.14 1.32 6.09
N PRO A 10 2.09 2.18 5.66
CA PRO A 10 2.51 3.31 6.46
C PRO A 10 1.40 4.38 6.46
N GLY A 11 0.64 4.45 7.56
CA GLY A 11 -0.21 5.60 7.87
C GLY A 11 -1.67 5.28 8.18
N SER A 12 -2.07 5.47 9.43
CA SER A 12 -3.41 5.94 9.80
C SER A 12 -3.28 6.88 10.99
N PRO A 13 -4.09 7.95 11.08
CA PRO A 13 -4.05 8.90 12.19
C PRO A 13 -4.78 8.31 13.38
N THR A 14 -4.05 7.90 14.41
CA THR A 14 -4.61 7.86 15.77
C THR A 14 -3.65 8.54 16.72
N SER A 15 -4.19 9.57 17.35
CA SER A 15 -3.63 10.37 18.43
C SER A 15 -3.23 9.49 19.61
N LYS A 16 -1.95 9.14 19.63
CA LYS A 16 -1.07 9.02 20.78
C LYS A 16 0.27 8.59 20.19
N VAL A 17 1.31 9.38 20.44
CA VAL A 17 2.69 9.10 20.03
C VAL A 17 3.07 7.69 20.50
N GLY A 18 2.84 6.72 19.63
CA GLY A 18 3.25 5.34 19.77
C GLY A 18 4.69 5.29 19.30
N ALA A 19 5.61 5.29 20.27
CA ALA A 19 7.03 5.09 20.04
C ALA A 19 7.28 3.92 19.06
N GLY A 20 7.69 4.27 17.84
CA GLY A 20 8.00 3.37 16.74
C GLY A 20 8.87 4.11 15.73
N SER A 21 10.16 3.75 15.70
CA SER A 21 11.19 4.12 14.71
C SER A 21 11.24 5.59 14.27
N LYS A 22 11.94 6.42 15.06
CA LYS A 22 12.58 7.64 14.55
C LYS A 22 14.05 7.33 14.26
N GLU A 23 14.38 6.95 13.04
CA GLU A 23 15.73 7.21 12.53
C GLU A 23 15.76 8.69 12.13
N VAL A 24 16.33 9.54 12.98
CA VAL A 24 16.49 10.96 12.65
C VAL A 24 17.86 11.11 11.98
N VAL A 25 17.89 11.10 10.65
CA VAL A 25 19.09 11.49 9.91
C VAL A 25 19.14 13.02 9.93
N ARG A 26 20.09 13.61 10.69
CA ARG A 26 20.41 15.03 10.60
C ARG A 26 21.46 15.23 9.52
N LEU A 27 21.10 15.93 8.45
CA LEU A 27 22.03 16.35 7.41
C LEU A 27 22.31 17.85 7.61
N ASP A 28 23.58 18.22 7.68
CA ASP A 28 24.03 19.60 7.69
C ASP A 28 24.08 20.10 6.22
N GLU A 29 23.34 21.16 5.90
CA GLU A 29 23.22 21.71 4.54
C GLU A 29 24.56 22.20 3.94
N SER A 30 25.59 22.40 4.77
CA SER A 30 26.94 22.75 4.30
C SER A 30 27.65 21.65 3.50
N PHE A 31 27.09 20.42 3.43
CA PHE A 31 27.71 19.28 2.76
C PHE A 31 27.62 19.31 1.22
N ILE A 32 26.62 19.98 0.64
CA ILE A 32 26.31 19.90 -0.80
C ILE A 32 27.42 20.54 -1.66
N SER A 33 28.22 21.43 -1.11
CA SER A 33 29.24 22.19 -1.85
C SER A 33 30.65 21.56 -1.87
N ASN A 34 31.00 20.67 -0.93
CA ASN A 34 32.43 20.38 -0.63
C ASN A 34 32.90 18.92 -0.74
N ARG A 35 32.12 17.99 -1.32
CA ARG A 35 32.47 16.55 -1.41
C ARG A 35 32.99 15.97 -0.09
N GLN A 36 32.47 16.45 1.05
CA GLN A 36 32.81 15.93 2.37
C GLN A 36 32.20 14.53 2.53
N PRO A 37 32.87 13.59 3.23
CA PRO A 37 32.28 12.29 3.56
C PRO A 37 30.99 12.49 4.36
N ILE A 38 29.89 11.87 3.91
CA ILE A 38 28.62 11.90 4.65
C ILE A 38 28.78 10.99 5.87
N ARG A 39 28.65 11.58 7.06
CA ARG A 39 28.64 10.83 8.33
C ARG A 39 27.20 10.46 8.65
N ILE A 40 26.86 9.18 8.50
CA ILE A 40 25.54 8.64 8.84
C ILE A 40 25.61 8.03 10.24
N THR A 41 24.86 8.60 11.18
CA THR A 41 24.67 8.01 12.52
C THR A 41 23.44 7.13 12.50
N LEU A 42 23.63 5.82 12.61
CA LEU A 42 22.54 4.85 12.75
C LEU A 42 22.21 4.68 14.24
N GLU A 43 21.04 5.15 14.68
CA GLU A 43 20.56 4.83 16.02
C GLU A 43 19.95 3.42 16.05
N PRO A 44 20.28 2.56 17.04
CA PRO A 44 19.69 1.23 17.10
C PRO A 44 18.18 1.30 17.36
N ALA A 45 17.40 0.54 16.57
CA ALA A 45 15.96 0.43 16.72
C ALA A 45 15.54 0.03 18.15
N VAL A 46 14.54 0.71 18.71
CA VAL A 46 13.99 0.40 20.02
C VAL A 46 13.24 -0.95 19.96
N GLN A 47 13.86 -2.04 20.40
CA GLN A 47 13.12 -3.28 20.69
C GLN A 47 12.28 -3.10 21.96
N LYS A 48 10.95 -3.11 21.83
CA LYS A 48 10.03 -3.21 22.97
C LYS A 48 10.04 -4.64 23.49
N GLY A 49 10.62 -4.85 24.67
CA GLY A 49 10.45 -6.10 25.40
C GLY A 49 11.58 -6.47 26.34
N LYS A 50 11.75 -5.71 27.43
CA LYS A 50 12.05 -6.17 28.80
C LYS A 50 12.41 -4.96 29.66
N LYS A 51 11.77 -4.85 30.83
CA LYS A 51 12.16 -3.91 31.89
C LYS A 51 13.59 -4.27 32.33
N PHE A 52 14.58 -3.57 31.80
CA PHE A 52 15.88 -3.44 32.44
C PHE A 52 16.11 -1.95 32.69
N GLY A 53 16.64 -1.66 33.88
CA GLY A 53 16.88 -0.30 34.37
C GLY A 53 17.72 0.52 33.40
N ALA A 54 17.78 1.83 33.66
CA ALA A 54 18.44 2.83 32.83
C ALA A 54 19.93 2.55 32.57
N GLU A 55 20.24 1.60 31.69
CA GLU A 55 21.54 1.48 31.06
C GLU A 55 21.60 2.49 29.92
N LYS A 56 22.53 3.45 30.04
CA LYS A 56 22.90 4.37 28.96
C LYS A 56 23.27 3.54 27.72
N ARG A 57 22.36 3.45 26.76
CA ARG A 57 22.61 2.77 25.49
C ARG A 57 23.69 3.54 24.73
N LYS A 58 24.83 2.89 24.51
CA LYS A 58 25.95 3.44 23.75
C LYS A 58 25.51 3.56 22.29
N VAL A 59 25.31 4.78 21.79
CA VAL A 59 25.14 5.04 20.36
C VAL A 59 26.41 4.57 19.67
N GLN A 60 26.30 3.51 18.85
CA GLN A 60 27.43 3.06 18.05
C GLN A 60 27.47 3.88 16.78
N GLU A 61 28.36 4.86 16.76
CA GLU A 61 28.67 5.58 15.54
C GLU A 61 29.46 4.67 14.60
N LYS A 62 28.92 4.41 13.40
CA LYS A 62 29.57 3.60 12.38
C LYS A 62 29.78 4.44 11.13
N VAL A 63 31.03 4.61 10.72
CA VAL A 63 31.38 5.29 9.48
C VAL A 63 31.36 4.26 8.35
N VAL A 64 30.65 4.58 7.27
CA VAL A 64 30.60 3.77 6.03
C VAL A 64 31.13 4.62 4.90
N SER A 65 32.16 4.13 4.19
CA SER A 65 32.69 4.78 2.98
C SER A 65 31.92 4.25 1.77
N VAL A 66 31.37 5.16 0.96
CA VAL A 66 30.58 4.85 -0.24
C VAL A 66 30.94 5.84 -1.36
N ASP A 67 30.78 5.40 -2.61
CA ASP A 67 30.96 6.28 -3.78
C ASP A 67 29.77 7.23 -3.98
N ALA A 68 28.57 6.80 -3.56
CA ALA A 68 27.33 7.55 -3.63
C ALA A 68 26.36 7.17 -2.52
N TYR A 69 25.47 8.09 -2.15
CA TYR A 69 24.37 7.87 -1.21
C TYR A 69 23.08 8.50 -1.75
N LEU A 70 21.97 7.76 -1.62
CA LEU A 70 20.62 8.21 -1.98
C LEU A 70 19.80 8.43 -0.70
N ALA A 71 19.41 9.68 -0.44
CA ALA A 71 18.48 10.02 0.63
C ALA A 71 17.03 9.93 0.13
N ALA A 72 16.31 8.88 0.54
CA ALA A 72 14.89 8.71 0.24
C ALA A 72 14.04 8.71 1.53
N VAL A 73 14.26 9.71 2.38
CA VAL A 73 13.72 9.76 3.77
C VAL A 73 12.31 10.35 3.90
N GLY A 74 11.75 10.88 2.82
CA GLY A 74 10.40 11.45 2.82
C GLY A 74 10.28 12.68 1.94
N ARG A 75 9.13 13.36 2.07
CA ARG A 75 8.76 14.59 1.37
C ARG A 75 8.13 15.53 2.39
N THR A 76 8.29 16.83 2.16
CA THR A 76 7.69 17.90 2.97
C THR A 76 6.87 18.82 2.07
N PRO A 77 5.71 19.33 2.51
CA PRO A 77 4.94 20.33 1.79
C PRO A 77 5.75 21.61 1.50
N ASN A 78 5.61 22.16 0.29
CA ASN A 78 6.23 23.43 -0.10
C ASN A 78 5.34 24.62 0.28
N THR A 79 5.26 24.95 1.56
CA THR A 79 4.40 26.03 2.08
C THR A 79 5.17 27.27 2.56
N GLU A 80 6.49 27.19 2.63
CA GLU A 80 7.35 28.32 3.03
C GLU A 80 7.23 29.48 2.04
N GLY A 81 7.16 30.71 2.57
CA GLY A 81 7.08 31.93 1.76
C GLY A 81 5.71 32.21 1.12
N LEU A 82 4.71 31.33 1.28
CA LEU A 82 3.37 31.54 0.70
C LEU A 82 2.50 32.54 1.49
N GLY A 83 2.92 32.97 2.68
CA GLY A 83 2.17 33.91 3.50
C GLY A 83 0.87 33.33 4.09
N LEU A 84 0.74 32.00 4.19
CA LEU A 84 -0.48 31.32 4.67
C LEU A 84 -0.96 31.82 6.03
N GLY A 85 -0.04 32.01 6.98
CA GLY A 85 -0.37 32.57 8.30
C GLY A 85 -0.86 34.01 8.26
N THR A 86 -0.43 34.81 7.27
CA THR A 86 -0.88 36.20 7.10
C THR A 86 -2.34 36.27 6.66
N ILE A 87 -2.80 35.28 5.89
CA ILE A 87 -4.17 35.20 5.37
C ILE A 87 -5.08 34.29 6.22
N GLY A 88 -4.54 33.63 7.25
CA GLY A 88 -5.31 32.79 8.18
C GLY A 88 -5.56 31.35 7.71
N VAL A 89 -4.75 30.83 6.77
CA VAL A 89 -4.83 29.43 6.34
C VAL A 89 -4.12 28.52 7.34
N ASP A 90 -4.87 27.56 7.89
CA ASP A 90 -4.35 26.59 8.86
C ASP A 90 -3.45 25.54 8.20
N CYS A 91 -2.38 25.16 8.89
CA CYS A 91 -1.46 24.10 8.48
C CYS A 91 -1.30 23.06 9.61
N ASP A 92 -0.98 21.82 9.23
CA ASP A 92 -0.68 20.75 10.18
C ASP A 92 0.74 20.90 10.79
N GLU A 93 1.09 19.99 11.70
CA GLU A 93 2.40 19.99 12.38
C GLU A 93 3.60 19.73 11.44
N PHE A 94 3.35 19.31 10.20
CA PHE A 94 4.34 19.09 9.15
C PHE A 94 4.36 20.20 8.10
N GLY A 95 3.57 21.26 8.28
CA GLY A 95 3.46 22.38 7.35
C GLY A 95 2.54 22.11 6.15
N GLY A 96 1.73 21.07 6.17
CA GLY A 96 0.73 20.78 5.15
C GLY A 96 -0.53 21.61 5.33
N VAL A 97 -1.09 22.14 4.24
CA VAL A 97 -2.33 22.92 4.24
C VAL A 97 -3.49 22.03 4.66
N ILE A 98 -4.20 22.42 5.71
CA ILE A 98 -5.40 21.69 6.16
C ILE A 98 -6.56 22.06 5.24
N VAL A 99 -7.21 21.05 4.68
CA VAL A 99 -8.40 21.20 3.83
C VAL A 99 -9.53 20.30 4.30
N ASP A 100 -10.76 20.71 4.00
CA ASP A 100 -11.96 19.93 4.26
C ASP A 100 -12.20 18.84 3.19
N SER A 101 -13.35 18.15 3.27
CA SER A 101 -13.72 17.13 2.27
C SER A 101 -13.88 17.69 0.85
N ASN A 102 -14.09 18.99 0.69
CA ASN A 102 -14.25 19.69 -0.59
C ASN A 102 -12.94 20.32 -1.10
N GLN A 103 -11.84 20.13 -0.35
CA GLN A 103 -10.53 20.70 -0.62
C GLN A 103 -10.42 22.21 -0.33
N GLU A 104 -11.40 22.77 0.39
CA GLU A 104 -11.38 24.16 0.83
C GLU A 104 -10.62 24.27 2.16
N THR A 105 -9.84 25.34 2.32
CA THR A 105 -9.05 25.61 3.53
C THR A 105 -9.92 26.22 4.64
N SER A 106 -9.31 26.59 5.77
CA SER A 106 -9.95 27.41 6.82
C SER A 106 -10.43 28.79 6.32
N VAL A 107 -9.93 29.25 5.18
CA VAL A 107 -10.30 30.53 4.56
C VAL A 107 -11.18 30.27 3.33
N PRO A 108 -12.45 30.73 3.33
CA PRO A 108 -13.37 30.54 2.21
C PRO A 108 -12.79 31.09 0.90
N GLY A 109 -12.96 30.34 -0.19
CA GLY A 109 -12.44 30.69 -1.52
C GLY A 109 -10.97 30.30 -1.75
N ILE A 110 -10.29 29.74 -0.75
CA ILE A 110 -8.91 29.24 -0.87
C ILE A 110 -8.92 27.73 -0.75
N TYR A 111 -8.24 27.06 -1.67
CA TYR A 111 -8.24 25.60 -1.81
C TYR A 111 -6.82 25.04 -1.84
N GLY A 112 -6.67 23.77 -1.46
CA GLY A 112 -5.41 23.04 -1.56
C GLY A 112 -5.59 21.68 -2.22
N ALA A 113 -4.60 21.21 -2.98
CA ALA A 113 -4.62 19.88 -3.59
C ALA A 113 -3.19 19.35 -3.79
N GLY A 114 -3.04 18.03 -3.82
CA GLY A 114 -1.76 17.36 -3.99
C GLY A 114 -0.92 17.36 -2.73
N ASP A 115 0.40 17.17 -2.88
CA ASP A 115 1.30 16.96 -1.74
C ASP A 115 1.32 18.10 -0.71
N VAL A 116 0.87 19.31 -1.09
CA VAL A 116 0.78 20.45 -0.18
C VAL A 116 -0.26 20.22 0.92
N VAL A 117 -1.27 19.38 0.70
CA VAL A 117 -2.31 19.06 1.70
C VAL A 117 -2.00 17.84 2.56
N GLY A 118 -0.76 17.34 2.48
CA GLY A 118 -0.30 16.19 3.24
C GLY A 118 -0.51 14.85 2.54
N ARG A 119 -0.34 13.76 3.31
CA ARG A 119 -0.38 12.39 2.79
C ARG A 119 -1.79 11.99 2.35
N PRO A 120 -1.93 11.11 1.35
CA PRO A 120 -0.89 10.42 0.57
C PRO A 120 -0.27 11.27 -0.55
N PHE A 121 1.06 11.22 -0.65
CA PHE A 121 1.85 11.93 -1.68
C PHE A 121 1.86 11.17 -3.01
N LEU A 122 0.73 11.16 -3.72
CA LEU A 122 0.57 10.46 -5.01
C LEU A 122 0.05 11.43 -6.07
N ALA A 123 0.56 11.29 -7.29
CA ALA A 123 0.11 12.11 -8.41
C ALA A 123 -1.39 11.92 -8.70
N SER A 124 -1.89 10.67 -8.62
CA SER A 124 -3.31 10.34 -8.82
C SER A 124 -4.22 10.99 -7.77
N THR A 125 -3.79 11.02 -6.51
CA THR A 125 -4.56 11.68 -5.45
C THR A 125 -4.56 13.19 -5.63
N GLY A 126 -3.43 13.79 -6.01
CA GLY A 126 -3.36 15.21 -6.34
C GLY A 126 -4.26 15.63 -7.51
N VAL A 127 -4.33 14.83 -8.58
CA VAL A 127 -5.24 15.07 -9.71
C VAL A 127 -6.70 14.99 -9.26
N ALA A 128 -7.07 13.96 -8.50
CA ALA A 128 -8.43 13.79 -8.01
C ALA A 128 -8.84 14.92 -7.04
N GLN A 129 -7.94 15.33 -6.14
CA GLN A 129 -8.13 16.47 -5.24
C GLN A 129 -8.30 17.78 -6.03
N GLY A 130 -7.45 18.05 -7.02
CA GLY A 130 -7.55 19.25 -7.85
C GLY A 130 -8.87 19.32 -8.63
N ALA A 131 -9.29 18.20 -9.23
CA ALA A 131 -10.59 18.11 -9.89
C ALA A 131 -11.75 18.37 -8.92
N LYS A 132 -11.64 17.85 -7.68
CA LYS A 132 -12.61 18.08 -6.61
C LYS A 132 -12.71 19.55 -6.23
N ALA A 133 -11.57 20.21 -6.01
CA ALA A 133 -11.47 21.63 -5.68
C ALA A 133 -12.13 22.50 -6.75
N VAL A 134 -11.76 22.30 -8.03
CA VAL A 134 -12.33 23.06 -9.16
C VAL A 134 -13.84 22.84 -9.28
N LYS A 135 -14.31 21.60 -9.13
CA LYS A 135 -15.75 21.30 -9.17
C LYS A 135 -16.50 21.99 -8.03
N HIS A 136 -15.91 22.09 -6.84
CA HIS A 136 -16.51 22.81 -5.72
C HIS A 136 -16.53 24.34 -5.95
N MET A 137 -15.43 24.91 -6.44
CA MET A 137 -15.31 26.35 -6.75
C MET A 137 -16.43 26.83 -7.67
N PHE A 138 -16.67 26.11 -8.76
CA PHE A 138 -17.60 26.51 -9.84
C PHE A 138 -18.98 25.84 -9.77
N SER A 139 -19.34 25.20 -8.66
CA SER A 139 -20.69 24.65 -8.51
C SER A 139 -21.65 25.77 -8.08
N ASP A 140 -22.54 26.16 -8.98
CA ASP A 140 -23.59 27.18 -8.77
C ASP A 140 -24.75 26.70 -7.88
N ASP A 141 -24.69 25.45 -7.45
CA ASP A 141 -25.76 24.73 -6.78
C ASP A 141 -25.19 24.11 -5.49
N GLU A 142 -25.68 24.58 -4.34
CA GLU A 142 -25.25 24.09 -3.02
C GLU A 142 -25.54 22.61 -2.82
N GLU A 143 -26.61 22.06 -3.40
CA GLU A 143 -26.87 20.62 -3.33
C GLU A 143 -25.85 19.84 -4.16
N LYS A 144 -25.48 20.35 -5.35
CA LYS A 144 -24.43 19.74 -6.18
C LYS A 144 -23.03 19.88 -5.58
N ARG A 145 -22.74 20.95 -4.83
CA ARG A 145 -21.51 21.08 -4.02
C ARG A 145 -21.37 19.94 -3.02
N ASN A 146 -22.47 19.54 -2.38
CA ASN A 146 -22.48 18.47 -1.38
C ASN A 146 -22.62 17.04 -1.97
N MET A 147 -22.95 16.93 -3.26
CA MET A 147 -22.97 15.68 -4.03
C MET A 147 -21.63 15.37 -4.72
N VAL A 148 -20.59 16.19 -4.51
CA VAL A 148 -19.25 15.91 -5.04
C VAL A 148 -18.81 14.51 -4.60
N ASP A 149 -18.34 13.73 -5.56
CA ASP A 149 -18.10 12.30 -5.50
C ASP A 149 -17.53 11.83 -4.15
N LYS A 150 -18.37 11.17 -3.35
CA LYS A 150 -18.01 10.61 -2.03
C LYS A 150 -17.12 9.37 -2.15
N SER A 151 -16.91 8.85 -3.36
CA SER A 151 -16.06 7.69 -3.59
C SER A 151 -14.57 7.99 -3.42
N PHE A 152 -14.19 9.26 -3.42
CA PHE A 152 -12.83 9.74 -3.16
C PHE A 152 -12.87 10.81 -2.06
N ASP A 153 -13.01 10.33 -0.82
CA ASP A 153 -12.99 11.14 0.40
C ASP A 153 -11.92 10.60 1.36
N LEU A 154 -10.69 11.09 1.16
CA LEU A 154 -9.52 10.71 1.96
C LEU A 154 -9.63 11.12 3.44
N ALA A 155 -10.51 12.08 3.76
CA ALA A 155 -10.78 12.45 5.14
C ALA A 155 -11.62 11.38 5.86
N LYS A 156 -12.53 10.71 5.14
CA LYS A 156 -13.35 9.62 5.70
C LYS A 156 -12.68 8.26 5.64
N ASP A 157 -12.01 7.95 4.53
CA ASP A 157 -11.27 6.70 4.38
C ASP A 157 -9.87 6.94 3.83
N PRO A 158 -8.83 6.93 4.69
CA PRO A 158 -7.45 7.18 4.29
C PRO A 158 -6.83 6.01 3.51
N PHE A 159 -7.64 5.04 3.06
CA PHE A 159 -7.23 3.94 2.19
C PHE A 159 -8.03 3.90 0.88
N ALA A 160 -8.87 4.90 0.60
CA ALA A 160 -9.69 5.01 -0.60
C ALA A 160 -8.90 5.48 -1.85
N PHE A 161 -7.72 4.93 -2.08
CA PHE A 161 -6.89 5.19 -3.25
C PHE A 161 -6.04 3.96 -3.59
N PRO A 162 -5.82 3.70 -4.89
CA PRO A 162 -4.91 2.64 -5.30
C PRO A 162 -3.47 3.10 -5.11
N VAL A 163 -2.64 2.19 -4.64
CA VAL A 163 -1.19 2.38 -4.54
C VAL A 163 -0.51 1.39 -5.46
N GLY A 164 0.40 1.90 -6.28
CA GLY A 164 1.33 1.10 -7.09
C GLY A 164 2.77 1.41 -6.68
N VAL A 165 3.61 0.39 -6.68
CA VAL A 165 5.05 0.45 -6.43
C VAL A 165 5.73 -0.33 -7.55
N TRP A 166 6.35 0.41 -8.47
CA TRP A 166 6.97 -0.11 -9.70
C TRP A 166 8.37 -0.68 -9.46
N THR A 167 8.47 -1.68 -8.56
CA THR A 167 9.64 -2.54 -8.40
C THR A 167 9.61 -3.73 -9.36
N SER A 168 10.61 -4.61 -9.30
CA SER A 168 10.59 -5.91 -10.00
C SER A 168 10.69 -7.05 -8.97
N PRO A 169 9.60 -7.78 -8.68
CA PRO A 169 8.23 -7.61 -9.21
C PRO A 169 7.54 -6.34 -8.66
N GLU A 170 6.49 -5.89 -9.34
CA GLU A 170 5.66 -4.78 -8.89
C GLU A 170 4.89 -5.16 -7.62
N SER A 171 4.44 -4.15 -6.87
CA SER A 171 3.46 -4.36 -5.79
C SER A 171 2.39 -3.28 -5.80
N ALA A 172 1.17 -3.66 -5.49
CA ALA A 172 0.05 -2.75 -5.48
C ALA A 172 -1.00 -3.15 -4.44
N TYR A 173 -1.73 -2.17 -3.91
CA TYR A 173 -2.81 -2.44 -2.97
C TYR A 173 -3.92 -1.38 -3.01
N TYR A 174 -5.09 -1.77 -2.51
CA TYR A 174 -6.26 -0.92 -2.32
C TYR A 174 -7.06 -1.44 -1.11
N GLY A 175 -7.53 -0.53 -0.25
CA GLY A 175 -8.33 -0.90 0.92
C GLY A 175 -7.54 -1.50 2.07
N LEU A 176 -8.19 -2.32 2.90
CA LEU A 176 -7.69 -2.73 4.21
C LEU A 176 -6.73 -3.93 4.15
N THR A 177 -5.75 -3.92 5.05
CA THR A 177 -5.04 -5.13 5.48
C THR A 177 -5.92 -5.95 6.42
N ILE A 178 -5.59 -7.23 6.62
CA ILE A 178 -6.29 -8.08 7.61
C ILE A 178 -6.25 -7.49 9.02
N LYS A 179 -5.09 -6.93 9.41
CA LYS A 179 -4.91 -6.28 10.71
C LYS A 179 -5.85 -5.08 10.85
N GLN A 180 -5.89 -4.20 9.85
CA GLN A 180 -6.78 -3.03 9.86
C GLN A 180 -8.26 -3.43 9.83
N ALA A 181 -8.62 -4.50 9.11
CA ALA A 181 -9.99 -5.02 9.12
C ALA A 181 -10.39 -5.50 10.53
N GLN A 182 -9.52 -6.27 11.19
CA GLN A 182 -9.75 -6.74 12.56
C GLN A 182 -9.79 -5.58 13.56
N ASP A 183 -8.89 -4.61 13.44
CA ASP A 183 -8.85 -3.40 14.28
C ASP A 183 -10.13 -2.55 14.09
N ARG A 184 -10.76 -2.61 12.91
CA ARG A 184 -12.07 -1.98 12.62
C ARG A 184 -13.28 -2.86 13.02
N GLY A 185 -13.06 -4.02 13.63
CA GLY A 185 -14.11 -4.89 14.17
C GLY A 185 -14.75 -5.88 13.17
N TYR A 186 -14.20 -6.02 11.96
CA TYR A 186 -14.65 -7.03 11.01
C TYR A 186 -14.18 -8.44 11.44
N ASP A 187 -14.96 -9.49 11.16
CA ASP A 187 -14.45 -10.87 11.19
C ASP A 187 -13.61 -11.13 9.94
N GLY A 188 -12.45 -10.49 9.88
CA GLY A 188 -11.57 -10.50 8.72
C GLY A 188 -11.01 -11.89 8.41
N ALA A 189 -10.94 -12.21 7.12
CA ALA A 189 -10.21 -13.34 6.55
C ALA A 189 -9.42 -12.91 5.31
N GLU A 190 -8.56 -13.83 4.85
CA GLU A 190 -7.77 -13.66 3.64
C GLU A 190 -7.98 -14.82 2.66
N GLY A 191 -8.17 -14.49 1.39
CA GLY A 191 -8.06 -15.42 0.26
C GLY A 191 -6.79 -15.13 -0.52
N LEU A 192 -6.02 -16.15 -0.89
CA LEU A 192 -4.72 -16.01 -1.55
C LEU A 192 -4.70 -16.80 -2.85
N ALA A 193 -4.21 -16.20 -3.92
CA ALA A 193 -3.76 -16.87 -5.14
C ALA A 193 -2.26 -16.64 -5.33
N LEU A 194 -1.55 -17.66 -5.78
CA LEU A 194 -0.17 -17.53 -6.26
C LEU A 194 -0.21 -17.38 -7.77
N TYR A 195 0.72 -16.62 -8.34
CA TYR A 195 0.77 -16.40 -9.80
C TYR A 195 0.88 -17.72 -10.58
N ARG A 196 1.69 -18.66 -10.07
CA ARG A 196 1.80 -20.05 -10.55
C ARG A 196 0.52 -20.91 -10.49
N GLU A 197 -0.58 -20.41 -9.92
CA GLU A 197 -1.87 -21.11 -9.91
C GLU A 197 -2.75 -20.72 -11.10
N CYS A 198 -2.44 -19.63 -11.82
CA CYS A 198 -3.11 -19.26 -13.07
C CYS A 198 -2.24 -19.60 -14.29
N LEU A 199 -2.88 -19.85 -15.44
CA LEU A 199 -2.17 -20.23 -16.66
C LEU A 199 -1.22 -19.14 -17.15
N ARG A 200 -1.61 -17.87 -17.03
CA ARG A 200 -0.76 -16.73 -17.41
C ARG A 200 0.54 -16.72 -16.62
N GLY A 201 0.48 -16.91 -15.30
CA GLY A 201 1.66 -16.95 -14.46
C GLY A 201 2.56 -18.14 -14.74
N CYS A 202 1.99 -19.32 -15.03
CA CYS A 202 2.79 -20.48 -15.43
C CYS A 202 3.60 -20.25 -16.72
N VAL A 203 3.09 -19.45 -17.66
CA VAL A 203 3.74 -19.21 -18.96
C VAL A 203 4.67 -17.99 -18.94
N PHE A 204 4.32 -16.94 -18.19
CA PHE A 204 5.03 -15.65 -18.23
C PHE A 204 5.81 -15.37 -16.96
N SER A 205 5.13 -15.25 -15.81
CA SER A 205 5.76 -14.89 -14.54
C SER A 205 5.07 -15.63 -13.39
N PRO A 206 5.68 -16.73 -12.88
CA PRO A 206 5.04 -17.59 -11.88
C PRO A 206 5.22 -17.08 -10.44
N ASP A 207 6.05 -16.05 -10.26
CA ASP A 207 6.44 -15.52 -8.96
C ASP A 207 5.58 -14.31 -8.62
N GLY A 208 4.90 -14.41 -7.49
CA GLY A 208 3.94 -13.40 -7.07
C GLY A 208 2.74 -14.00 -6.36
N LEU A 209 1.91 -13.12 -5.83
CA LEU A 209 0.65 -13.43 -5.18
C LEU A 209 -0.37 -12.32 -5.38
N LEU A 210 -1.63 -12.71 -5.30
CA LEU A 210 -2.77 -11.82 -5.11
C LEU A 210 -3.49 -12.24 -3.83
N LYS A 211 -3.81 -11.28 -2.99
CA LYS A 211 -4.51 -11.48 -1.71
C LYS A 211 -5.75 -10.61 -1.64
N LEU A 212 -6.88 -11.23 -1.31
CA LEU A 212 -8.14 -10.58 -0.98
C LEU A 212 -8.32 -10.60 0.54
N VAL A 213 -8.60 -9.45 1.13
CA VAL A 213 -9.07 -9.32 2.52
C VAL A 213 -10.58 -9.16 2.47
N PHE A 214 -11.32 -9.92 3.27
CA PHE A 214 -12.78 -9.90 3.27
C PHE A 214 -13.36 -10.12 4.66
N ASP A 215 -14.59 -9.67 4.90
CA ASP A 215 -15.36 -10.02 6.10
C ASP A 215 -16.02 -11.39 5.91
N LYS A 216 -15.73 -12.35 6.80
CA LYS A 216 -16.31 -13.70 6.72
C LYS A 216 -17.82 -13.72 6.88
N THR A 217 -18.38 -12.76 7.61
CA THR A 217 -19.81 -12.74 7.92
C THR A 217 -20.63 -12.41 6.68
N THR A 218 -20.19 -11.41 5.93
CA THR A 218 -20.90 -10.90 4.75
C THR A 218 -20.31 -11.38 3.42
N GLY A 219 -19.07 -11.85 3.44
CA GLY A 219 -18.30 -12.16 2.24
C GLY A 219 -17.78 -10.92 1.51
N VAL A 220 -18.02 -9.70 1.99
CA VAL A 220 -17.63 -8.44 1.34
C VAL A 220 -16.11 -8.28 1.32
N ILE A 221 -15.55 -7.91 0.17
CA ILE A 221 -14.13 -7.66 -0.01
C ILE A 221 -13.79 -6.27 0.55
N LEU A 222 -12.84 -6.24 1.47
CA LEU A 222 -12.39 -5.06 2.21
C LEU A 222 -11.05 -4.51 1.71
N GLY A 223 -10.26 -5.34 1.02
CA GLY A 223 -8.97 -4.93 0.49
C GLY A 223 -8.35 -5.93 -0.47
N VAL A 224 -7.44 -5.45 -1.30
CA VAL A 224 -6.70 -6.22 -2.31
C VAL A 224 -5.23 -5.86 -2.24
N HIS A 225 -4.36 -6.87 -2.25
CA HIS A 225 -2.90 -6.71 -2.17
C HIS A 225 -2.25 -7.64 -3.19
N ILE A 226 -1.38 -7.10 -4.04
CA ILE A 226 -0.79 -7.83 -5.17
C ILE A 226 0.72 -7.60 -5.17
N VAL A 227 1.49 -8.66 -5.39
CA VAL A 227 2.90 -8.60 -5.74
C VAL A 227 3.12 -9.52 -6.92
N GLY A 228 3.68 -9.03 -8.02
CA GLY A 228 3.88 -9.81 -9.24
C GLY A 228 3.89 -8.92 -10.46
N ASP A 229 4.09 -9.51 -11.64
CA ASP A 229 4.00 -8.81 -12.91
C ASP A 229 2.61 -8.20 -13.09
N ASP A 230 2.54 -6.99 -13.63
CA ASP A 230 1.32 -6.22 -13.86
C ASP A 230 0.51 -5.92 -12.58
N ALA A 231 1.10 -6.01 -11.38
CA ALA A 231 0.38 -5.76 -10.13
C ALA A 231 -0.24 -4.35 -10.08
N CYS A 232 0.47 -3.34 -10.60
CA CYS A 232 -0.02 -1.95 -10.63
C CYS A 232 -1.18 -1.77 -11.62
N GLU A 233 -1.30 -2.61 -12.65
CA GLU A 233 -2.43 -2.59 -13.58
C GLU A 233 -3.63 -3.37 -13.02
N LEU A 234 -3.38 -4.54 -12.42
CA LEU A 234 -4.42 -5.40 -11.88
C LEU A 234 -5.19 -4.75 -10.73
N ILE A 235 -4.53 -3.89 -9.94
CA ILE A 235 -5.12 -3.33 -8.72
C ILE A 235 -6.41 -2.56 -8.95
N HIS A 236 -6.59 -1.97 -10.13
CA HIS A 236 -7.77 -1.17 -10.46
C HIS A 236 -9.05 -2.00 -10.51
N TYR A 237 -8.99 -3.27 -10.93
CA TYR A 237 -10.11 -4.18 -10.79
C TYR A 237 -10.43 -4.45 -9.30
N GLY A 238 -9.38 -4.67 -8.49
CA GLY A 238 -9.52 -4.83 -7.04
C GLY A 238 -10.14 -3.61 -6.34
N MET A 239 -9.76 -2.41 -6.78
CA MET A 239 -10.35 -1.15 -6.32
C MET A 239 -11.86 -1.12 -6.57
N GLU A 240 -12.32 -1.47 -7.76
CA GLU A 240 -13.76 -1.50 -8.08
C GLU A 240 -14.51 -2.56 -7.27
N LEU A 241 -13.90 -3.72 -7.00
CA LEU A 241 -14.52 -4.73 -6.13
C LEU A 241 -14.75 -4.21 -4.71
N VAL A 242 -13.76 -3.54 -4.13
CA VAL A 242 -13.86 -2.97 -2.77
C VAL A 242 -14.84 -1.80 -2.74
N ARG A 243 -14.73 -0.85 -3.68
CA ARG A 243 -15.64 0.30 -3.78
C ARG A 243 -17.09 -0.11 -4.00
N GLY A 244 -17.30 -1.14 -4.82
CA GLY A 244 -18.62 -1.68 -5.13
C GLY A 244 -19.21 -2.58 -4.03
N GLY A 245 -18.51 -2.79 -2.91
CA GLY A 245 -18.96 -3.71 -1.84
C GLY A 245 -19.17 -5.13 -2.35
N ARG A 246 -18.41 -5.56 -3.35
CA ARG A 246 -18.56 -6.87 -3.99
C ARG A 246 -18.10 -7.97 -3.03
N THR A 247 -18.76 -9.11 -3.12
CA THR A 247 -18.47 -10.26 -2.28
C THR A 247 -17.48 -11.22 -2.94
N MET A 248 -16.86 -12.07 -2.14
CA MET A 248 -16.06 -13.20 -2.64
C MET A 248 -16.87 -14.08 -3.61
N THR A 249 -18.18 -14.24 -3.37
CA THR A 249 -19.09 -15.01 -4.25
C THR A 249 -19.35 -14.31 -5.59
N ASP A 250 -19.45 -12.98 -5.59
CA ASP A 250 -19.53 -12.22 -6.85
C ASP A 250 -18.30 -12.50 -7.74
N VAL A 251 -17.11 -12.52 -7.13
CA VAL A 251 -15.84 -12.77 -7.85
C VAL A 251 -15.75 -14.21 -8.33
N THR A 252 -16.23 -15.19 -7.56
CA THR A 252 -16.21 -16.60 -8.00
C THR A 252 -17.20 -16.87 -9.15
N GLY A 253 -18.29 -16.11 -9.24
CA GLY A 253 -19.28 -16.20 -10.32
C GLY A 253 -18.86 -15.57 -11.64
N ASN A 254 -17.80 -14.76 -11.67
CA ASN A 254 -17.33 -14.11 -12.89
C ASN A 254 -16.64 -15.09 -13.84
N MET A 255 -16.79 -14.85 -15.15
CA MET A 255 -16.03 -15.52 -16.20
C MET A 255 -14.84 -14.63 -16.61
N TYR A 256 -13.63 -15.17 -16.53
CA TYR A 256 -12.42 -14.52 -17.02
C TYR A 256 -11.99 -15.17 -18.33
N SER A 257 -11.38 -14.39 -19.21
CA SER A 257 -10.72 -14.95 -20.39
C SER A 257 -9.62 -15.93 -19.97
N ALA A 258 -9.36 -16.94 -20.78
CA ALA A 258 -8.25 -17.85 -20.51
C ALA A 258 -6.92 -17.09 -20.57
N VAL A 259 -5.94 -17.55 -19.79
CA VAL A 259 -4.55 -17.03 -19.82
C VAL A 259 -4.48 -15.53 -19.47
N THR A 260 -5.19 -15.12 -18.42
CA THR A 260 -5.13 -13.75 -17.85
C THR A 260 -4.74 -13.79 -16.37
N PHE A 261 -4.01 -12.77 -15.91
CA PHE A 261 -3.75 -12.60 -14.48
C PHE A 261 -5.02 -12.25 -13.68
N HIS A 262 -6.09 -11.76 -14.32
CA HIS A 262 -7.36 -11.49 -13.64
C HIS A 262 -7.99 -12.76 -13.04
N GLU A 263 -7.66 -13.95 -13.56
CA GLU A 263 -8.07 -15.24 -12.96
C GLU A 263 -7.61 -15.40 -11.51
N LEU A 264 -6.52 -14.72 -11.11
CA LEU A 264 -6.01 -14.73 -9.74
C LEU A 264 -7.05 -14.23 -8.73
N TYR A 265 -7.92 -13.29 -9.11
CA TYR A 265 -9.03 -12.86 -8.26
C TYR A 265 -9.99 -14.02 -7.97
N GLN A 266 -10.35 -14.81 -8.99
CA GLN A 266 -11.23 -15.97 -8.82
C GLN A 266 -10.58 -17.06 -7.97
N ILE A 267 -9.29 -17.33 -8.18
CA ILE A 267 -8.52 -18.31 -7.42
C ILE A 267 -8.43 -17.89 -5.94
N ALA A 268 -8.11 -16.61 -5.68
CA ALA A 268 -8.03 -16.07 -4.34
C ALA A 268 -9.39 -16.10 -3.64
N ALA A 269 -10.46 -15.77 -4.36
CA ALA A 269 -11.82 -15.82 -3.87
C ALA A 269 -12.22 -17.25 -3.44
N ARG A 270 -12.02 -18.23 -4.31
CA ARG A 270 -12.26 -19.65 -4.01
C ARG A 270 -11.40 -20.15 -2.85
N ALA A 271 -10.15 -19.70 -2.76
CA ALA A 271 -9.24 -20.09 -1.68
C ALA A 271 -9.64 -19.49 -0.32
N GLY A 272 -10.21 -18.28 -0.31
CA GLY A 272 -10.76 -17.66 0.90
C GLY A 272 -12.04 -18.35 1.38
N LEU A 273 -12.92 -18.73 0.45
CA LEU A 273 -14.18 -19.43 0.75
C LEU A 273 -13.97 -20.89 1.18
N ASP A 274 -12.98 -21.59 0.62
CA ASP A 274 -12.58 -22.94 1.03
C ASP A 274 -11.06 -23.08 1.22
N PRO A 275 -10.55 -22.66 2.40
CA PRO A 275 -9.12 -22.74 2.71
C PRO A 275 -8.59 -24.18 2.79
N GLN A 276 -9.45 -25.16 3.10
CA GLN A 276 -9.04 -26.56 3.23
C GLN A 276 -8.76 -27.15 1.85
N ALA A 277 -9.69 -27.01 0.91
CA ALA A 277 -9.49 -27.47 -0.46
C ALA A 277 -8.33 -26.74 -1.13
N ALA A 278 -8.14 -25.44 -0.87
CA ALA A 278 -6.98 -24.71 -1.38
C ALA A 278 -5.64 -25.29 -0.89
N ARG A 279 -5.54 -25.61 0.41
CA ARG A 279 -4.34 -26.26 0.96
C ARG A 279 -4.11 -27.65 0.36
N GLN A 280 -5.18 -28.42 0.16
CA GLN A 280 -5.10 -29.74 -0.45
C GLN A 280 -4.57 -29.67 -1.89
N ARG A 281 -5.15 -28.81 -2.74
CA ARG A 281 -4.70 -28.63 -4.14
C ARG A 281 -3.23 -28.23 -4.23
N ARG A 282 -2.78 -27.30 -3.38
CA ARG A 282 -1.37 -26.87 -3.33
C ARG A 282 -0.43 -28.00 -2.93
N ARG A 283 -0.83 -28.85 -1.98
CA ARG A 283 -0.07 -30.02 -1.56
C ARG A 283 0.06 -31.04 -2.69
N GLU A 284 -1.03 -31.33 -3.38
CA GLU A 284 -1.08 -32.26 -4.50
C GLU A 284 -0.22 -31.77 -5.68
N ALA A 285 -0.32 -30.48 -6.03
CA ALA A 285 0.51 -29.86 -7.05
C ALA A 285 2.00 -29.92 -6.68
N GLY A 286 2.36 -29.62 -5.43
CA GLY A 286 3.74 -29.71 -4.95
C GLY A 286 4.30 -31.13 -5.00
N ALA A 287 3.49 -32.14 -4.65
CA ALA A 287 3.87 -33.54 -4.76
C ALA A 287 4.11 -33.98 -6.22
N SER A 288 3.25 -33.54 -7.14
CA SER A 288 3.39 -33.80 -8.58
C SER A 288 4.67 -33.16 -9.17
N TRP A 289 4.98 -31.92 -8.80
CA TRP A 289 6.22 -31.27 -9.22
C TRP A 289 7.48 -31.97 -8.66
N ALA A 290 7.43 -32.43 -7.42
CA ALA A 290 8.51 -33.20 -6.82
C ALA A 290 8.75 -34.54 -7.54
N SER A 291 7.67 -35.22 -7.99
CA SER A 291 7.81 -36.47 -8.74
C SER A 291 8.37 -36.24 -10.15
N LEU A 292 7.88 -35.22 -10.87
CA LEU A 292 8.38 -34.85 -12.21
C LEU A 292 9.86 -34.42 -12.19
N SER A 293 10.25 -33.60 -11.20
CA SER A 293 11.65 -33.18 -11.06
C SER A 293 12.59 -34.35 -10.73
N LYS A 294 12.14 -35.30 -9.90
CA LYS A 294 12.88 -36.54 -9.63
C LYS A 294 13.03 -37.38 -10.89
N ALA A 295 11.96 -37.57 -11.67
CA ALA A 295 11.97 -38.31 -12.93
C ALA A 295 12.94 -37.69 -13.96
N ARG A 296 12.94 -36.36 -14.08
CA ARG A 296 13.85 -35.63 -14.97
C ARG A 296 15.32 -35.74 -14.55
N ARG A 297 15.62 -35.77 -13.25
CA ARG A 297 16.99 -35.99 -12.73
C ARG A 297 17.48 -37.42 -12.92
N SER A 298 16.56 -38.40 -12.96
CA SER A 298 16.89 -39.81 -13.20
C SER A 298 16.90 -40.20 -14.69
N ALA A 299 16.49 -39.31 -15.60
CA ALA A 299 16.53 -39.60 -17.02
C ALA A 299 17.98 -39.59 -17.52
N PRO A 300 18.40 -40.60 -18.31
CA PRO A 300 19.72 -40.59 -18.92
C PRO A 300 19.87 -39.37 -19.85
N PRO A 301 21.08 -38.79 -19.98
CA PRO A 301 21.30 -37.66 -20.86
C PRO A 301 20.91 -38.05 -22.28
N THR A 302 20.01 -37.28 -22.88
CA THR A 302 19.63 -37.46 -24.28
C THR A 302 20.83 -37.10 -25.15
N SER A 303 21.39 -38.07 -25.85
CA SER A 303 22.44 -37.86 -26.85
C SER A 303 21.88 -37.05 -28.02
N SER A 304 22.36 -35.82 -28.19
CA SER A 304 22.31 -35.06 -29.43
C SER A 304 23.64 -35.17 -30.15
#